data_AF-A0A366ZAL5-F1
#
_entry.id   AF-A0A366ZAL5-F1
#
_cell.length_a   1.000
_cell.length_b   1.000
_cell.length_c   1.000
_cell.angle_alpha   90.00
_cell.angle_beta   90.00
_cell.angle_gamma   90.00
#
_symmetry.space_group_name_H-M   'P 1'
#
loop_
_entity.id
_entity.type
_entity.pdbx_description
1 polymer ?
#
loop_
_entity_poly.entity_id
_entity_poly.type
_entity_poly.pdbx_seq_one_letter_code
_entity_poly.pdbx_strand_id
1 'polypeptide(L)'
;MVIASVHCCTEYTTDPTAAQAAIAQALLASPDVDLVIGHHAHVVQPFEQVNGEWVAHGLGNHIAEQDLLATHDSVIARFTFTCGPDGHYAVTTTEAIPTHIEHQGQGLVVLPTGPGDSACQRVADVVARRGAAAAGLTITEP
;
A
#
# COMPACT_ATOMS: atom_id res chain seq x y z
N MET A 1 -5.89 15.79 9.43
CA MET A 1 -6.07 15.02 8.19
C MET A 1 -5.45 15.71 6.98
N VAL A 2 -4.17 15.43 6.82
CA VAL A 2 -3.39 15.59 5.60
C VAL A 2 -2.90 14.21 5.18
N ILE A 3 -3.08 13.89 3.90
CA ILE A 3 -2.55 12.69 3.29
C ILE A 3 -1.46 13.13 2.31
N ALA A 4 -0.23 12.64 2.51
CA ALA A 4 0.88 12.90 1.62
C ALA A 4 1.01 11.79 0.59
N SER A 5 0.81 12.12 -0.70
CA SER A 5 1.09 11.20 -1.80
C SER A 5 2.46 11.51 -2.39
N VAL A 6 3.38 10.54 -2.34
CA VAL A 6 4.80 10.74 -2.68
C VAL A 6 5.21 9.84 -3.84
N HIS A 7 5.67 10.45 -4.92
CA HIS A 7 6.21 9.74 -6.08
C HIS A 7 7.74 9.69 -6.02
N CYS A 8 8.30 8.67 -5.35
CA CYS A 8 9.74 8.62 -5.06
C CYS A 8 10.37 7.22 -4.99
N CYS A 9 9.54 6.16 -5.07
CA CYS A 9 10.01 4.81 -4.79
C CYS A 9 10.94 4.30 -5.89
N THR A 10 11.83 3.35 -5.57
CA THR A 10 12.71 2.74 -6.57
C THR A 10 11.95 1.65 -7.34
N GLU A 11 11.99 1.73 -8.67
CA GLU A 11 11.29 0.79 -9.56
C GLU A 11 11.64 -0.67 -9.23
N TYR A 12 10.62 -1.52 -9.27
CA TYR A 12 10.68 -2.97 -9.15
C TYR A 12 11.29 -3.49 -7.83
N THR A 13 11.44 -2.62 -6.83
CA THR A 13 12.00 -2.96 -5.52
C THR A 13 10.86 -3.15 -4.53
N THR A 14 10.64 -4.40 -4.08
CA THR A 14 9.47 -4.73 -3.21
C THR A 14 9.62 -4.26 -1.76
N ASP A 15 10.82 -3.94 -1.29
CA ASP A 15 11.02 -3.29 0.02
C ASP A 15 11.40 -1.81 -0.19
N PRO A 16 10.90 -0.88 0.66
CA PRO A 16 11.27 0.52 0.54
C PRO A 16 12.77 0.70 0.79
N THR A 17 13.42 1.53 -0.02
CA THR A 17 14.83 1.87 0.18
C THR A 17 15.00 2.68 1.47
N ALA A 18 16.24 2.78 1.98
CA ALA A 18 16.54 3.63 3.14
C ALA A 18 16.13 5.09 2.92
N ALA A 19 16.29 5.61 1.70
CA ALA A 19 15.87 6.96 1.34
C ALA A 19 14.34 7.11 1.37
N GLN A 20 13.61 6.14 0.79
CA GLN A 20 12.15 6.12 0.82
C GLN A 20 11.60 6.03 2.26
N ALA A 21 12.18 5.15 3.08
CA ALA A 21 11.83 5.04 4.49
C ALA A 21 12.11 6.34 5.25
N ALA A 22 13.23 7.02 4.98
CA ALA A 22 13.55 8.31 5.60
C ALA A 22 12.55 9.42 5.21
N ILE A 23 12.06 9.44 3.97
CA ILE A 23 11.01 10.37 3.54
C ILE A 23 9.72 10.12 4.33
N ALA A 24 9.27 8.87 4.43
CA ALA A 24 8.08 8.51 5.19
C ALA A 24 8.22 8.89 6.68
N GLN A 25 9.37 8.59 7.29
CA GLN A 25 9.69 8.96 8.67
C GLN A 25 9.67 10.48 8.88
N ALA A 26 10.25 11.26 7.97
CA ALA A 26 10.29 12.72 8.08
C ALA A 26 8.88 13.33 7.96
N LEU A 27 8.05 12.82 7.05
CA LEU A 27 6.67 13.28 6.88
C LEU A 27 5.81 12.94 8.10
N LEU A 28 5.88 11.69 8.57
CA LEU A 28 5.12 11.20 9.73
C LEU A 28 5.71 11.61 11.09
N ALA A 29 6.81 12.36 11.12
CA ALA A 29 7.25 13.06 12.32
C ALA A 29 6.52 14.40 12.51
N SER A 30 5.88 14.92 11.46
CA SER A 30 5.03 16.10 11.55
C SER A 30 3.68 15.74 12.19
N PRO A 31 3.18 16.51 13.16
CA PRO A 31 1.84 16.30 13.71
C PRO A 31 0.72 16.61 12.72
N ASP A 32 1.05 17.19 11.55
CA ASP A 32 0.07 17.57 10.53
C ASP A 32 -0.25 16.45 9.53
N VAL A 33 0.58 15.41 9.42
CA VAL A 33 0.45 14.35 8.41
C VAL A 33 -0.06 13.06 9.04
N ASP A 34 -1.23 12.60 8.59
CA ASP A 34 -1.96 11.47 9.16
C ASP A 34 -1.82 10.17 8.31
N LEU A 35 -1.30 10.27 7.09
CA LEU A 35 -1.06 9.12 6.21
C LEU A 35 -0.07 9.48 5.10
N VAL A 36 0.85 8.55 4.80
CA VAL A 36 1.73 8.61 3.61
C VAL A 36 1.36 7.49 2.63
N ILE A 37 1.23 7.83 1.35
CA ILE A 37 1.01 6.88 0.25
C ILE A 37 2.13 7.05 -0.78
N GLY A 38 2.91 6.01 -1.00
CA GLY A 38 3.99 5.98 -1.98
C GLY A 38 3.58 5.37 -3.32
N HIS A 39 4.19 5.89 -4.39
CA HIS A 39 4.07 5.41 -5.78
C HIS A 39 5.44 5.44 -6.47
N HIS A 40 5.49 4.98 -7.73
CA HIS A 40 6.66 4.84 -8.62
C HIS A 40 7.33 3.47 -8.60
N ALA A 41 7.18 2.67 -7.53
CA ALA A 41 7.84 1.36 -7.46
C ALA A 41 7.37 0.39 -8.55
N HIS A 42 6.19 0.61 -9.13
CA HIS A 42 5.51 -0.30 -10.06
C HIS A 42 5.22 -1.71 -9.49
N VAL A 43 5.50 -1.92 -8.20
CA VAL A 43 5.26 -3.16 -7.46
C VAL A 43 4.64 -2.80 -6.11
N VAL A 44 3.94 -3.77 -5.52
CA VAL A 44 3.46 -3.66 -4.15
C VAL A 44 4.68 -3.58 -3.21
N GLN A 45 4.59 -2.72 -2.20
CA GLN A 45 5.56 -2.61 -1.11
C GLN A 45 4.84 -2.68 0.25
N PRO A 46 5.55 -2.98 1.35
CA PRO A 46 4.98 -3.11 2.67
C PRO A 46 4.14 -1.91 3.12
N PHE A 47 3.15 -2.19 3.97
CA PHE A 47 2.54 -1.18 4.81
C PHE A 47 3.25 -1.20 6.16
N GLU A 48 3.23 -0.09 6.88
CA GLU A 48 3.95 0.06 8.14
C GLU A 48 3.29 1.15 8.99
N GLN A 49 3.33 1.00 10.31
CA GLN A 49 3.08 2.12 11.23
C GLN A 49 4.40 2.77 11.63
N VAL A 50 4.42 4.09 11.54
CA VAL A 50 5.55 4.95 11.89
C VAL A 50 5.01 6.08 12.77
N ASN A 51 5.54 6.20 13.99
CA ASN A 51 5.09 7.20 14.97
C ASN A 51 3.58 7.18 15.27
N GLY A 52 2.92 6.02 15.12
CA GLY A 52 1.49 5.86 15.33
C GLY A 52 0.63 6.14 14.10
N GLU A 53 1.21 6.63 13.00
CA GLU A 53 0.53 6.87 11.73
C GLU A 53 0.93 5.83 10.67
N TRP A 54 0.16 5.73 9.60
CA TRP A 54 0.37 4.71 8.57
C TRP A 54 1.17 5.23 7.37
N VAL A 55 1.95 4.32 6.78
CA VAL A 55 2.50 4.46 5.43
C VAL A 55 2.19 3.22 4.60
N ALA A 56 1.67 3.43 3.40
CA ALA A 56 1.62 2.43 2.34
C ALA A 56 2.74 2.76 1.34
N HIS A 57 3.86 2.03 1.39
CA HIS A 57 5.09 2.43 0.67
C HIS A 57 4.94 2.37 -0.86
N GLY A 58 4.12 1.46 -1.39
CA GLY A 58 3.93 1.28 -2.82
C GLY A 58 2.73 0.39 -3.09
N LEU A 59 1.84 0.80 -4.01
CA LEU A 59 0.56 0.14 -4.26
C LEU A 59 0.56 -0.83 -5.46
N GLY A 60 1.67 -0.90 -6.21
CA GLY A 60 1.69 -1.54 -7.52
C GLY A 60 1.24 -0.60 -8.63
N ASN A 61 0.67 -1.17 -9.69
CA ASN A 61 0.30 -0.44 -10.90
C ASN A 61 -1.19 -0.15 -11.04
N HIS A 62 -2.05 -0.95 -10.41
CA HIS A 62 -3.49 -1.06 -10.64
C HIS A 62 -3.86 -1.41 -12.09
N ILE A 63 -3.44 -0.60 -13.07
CA ILE A 63 -3.53 -0.86 -14.49
C ILE A 63 -2.27 -0.34 -15.19
N ALA A 64 -1.45 -1.26 -15.72
CA ALA A 64 -0.30 -0.94 -16.55
C ALA A 64 0.10 -2.17 -17.38
N GLU A 65 0.65 -1.94 -18.57
CA GLU A 65 1.25 -2.99 -19.39
C GLU A 65 2.75 -3.05 -19.12
N GLN A 66 3.18 -4.00 -18.30
CA GLN A 66 4.59 -4.26 -17.97
C GLN A 66 4.83 -5.77 -17.91
N ASP A 67 6.05 -6.21 -18.24
CA ASP A 67 6.33 -7.64 -18.48
C ASP A 67 6.69 -8.43 -17.21
N LEU A 68 7.04 -7.75 -16.11
CA LEU A 68 7.47 -8.42 -14.88
C LEU A 68 6.24 -8.88 -14.08
N LEU A 69 6.19 -10.15 -13.67
CA LEU A 69 5.06 -10.68 -12.89
C LEU A 69 4.74 -9.85 -11.63
N ALA A 70 5.75 -9.34 -10.93
CA ALA A 70 5.56 -8.51 -9.74
C ALA A 70 4.84 -7.18 -10.03
N THR A 71 4.83 -6.73 -11.28
CA THR A 71 4.17 -5.50 -11.74
C THR A 71 2.69 -5.69 -12.07
N HIS A 72 2.23 -6.95 -12.09
CA HIS A 72 0.83 -7.30 -12.26
C HIS A 72 0.06 -7.34 -10.95
N ASP A 73 0.76 -7.55 -9.83
CA ASP A 73 0.15 -7.50 -8.50
C ASP A 73 -0.06 -6.03 -8.07
N SER A 74 -1.20 -5.76 -7.44
CA SER A 74 -1.51 -4.43 -6.89
C SER A 74 -2.35 -4.55 -5.63
N VAL A 75 -2.44 -3.47 -4.87
CA VAL A 75 -3.25 -3.40 -3.66
C VAL A 75 -4.03 -2.11 -3.62
N ILE A 76 -5.36 -2.20 -3.49
CA ILE A 76 -6.17 -1.05 -3.11
C ILE A 76 -5.99 -0.88 -1.60
N ALA A 77 -5.36 0.22 -1.19
CA ALA A 77 -5.21 0.58 0.21
C ALA A 77 -6.46 1.33 0.70
N ARG A 78 -7.18 0.75 1.65
CA ARG A 78 -8.39 1.36 2.23
C ARG A 78 -8.12 1.73 3.69
N PHE A 79 -8.23 3.01 3.99
CA PHE A 79 -8.06 3.57 5.32
C PHE A 79 -9.35 4.25 5.76
N THR A 80 -9.84 3.90 6.95
CA THR A 80 -10.98 4.59 7.58
C THR A 80 -10.45 5.58 8.60
N PHE A 81 -10.86 6.84 8.47
CA PHE A 81 -10.52 7.89 9.42
C PHE A 81 -11.71 8.21 10.31
N THR A 82 -11.47 8.36 11.61
CA THR A 82 -12.48 8.76 12.59
C THR A 82 -12.05 10.05 13.27
N CYS A 83 -12.97 11.01 13.41
CA CYS A 83 -12.75 12.24 14.14
C CYS A 83 -12.87 11.99 15.66
N GLY A 84 -11.84 12.34 16.40
CA GLY A 84 -11.79 12.27 17.86
C GLY A 84 -12.52 13.44 18.53
N PRO A 85 -12.70 13.38 19.86
CA PRO A 85 -13.40 14.42 20.63
C PRO A 85 -12.73 15.79 20.62
N ASP A 86 -11.42 15.83 20.33
CA ASP A 86 -10.58 17.02 20.20
C ASP A 86 -10.57 17.60 18.78
N GLY A 87 -11.27 16.96 17.83
CA GLY A 87 -11.34 17.37 16.43
C GLY A 87 -10.21 16.81 15.56
N HIS A 88 -9.30 16.00 16.11
CA HIS A 88 -8.24 15.34 15.34
C HIS A 88 -8.75 14.06 14.69
N TYR A 89 -8.33 13.80 13.45
CA TYR A 89 -8.67 12.55 12.76
C TYR A 89 -7.54 11.55 12.97
N ALA A 90 -7.90 10.28 13.13
CA ALA A 90 -6.94 9.18 13.18
C ALA A 90 -7.43 8.02 12.30
N VAL A 91 -6.50 7.25 11.76
CA VAL A 91 -6.82 5.99 11.09
C VAL A 91 -7.29 4.97 12.13
N THR A 92 -8.52 4.47 11.98
CA THR A 92 -9.11 3.46 12.87
C THR A 92 -9.21 2.08 12.24
N THR A 93 -9.27 2.01 10.91
CA THR A 93 -9.27 0.75 10.16
C THR A 93 -8.31 0.85 9.01
N THR A 94 -7.50 -0.20 8.81
CA THR A 94 -6.54 -0.31 7.72
C THR A 94 -6.74 -1.63 7.00
N GLU A 95 -7.02 -1.57 5.71
CA GLU A 95 -7.35 -2.71 4.87
C GLU A 95 -6.51 -2.70 3.59
N ALA A 96 -6.01 -3.87 3.22
CA ALA A 96 -5.38 -4.13 1.94
C ALA A 96 -6.31 -5.02 1.13
N ILE A 97 -6.68 -4.58 -0.06
CA ILE A 97 -7.54 -5.32 -0.99
C ILE A 97 -6.68 -5.69 -2.21
N PRO A 98 -6.17 -6.92 -2.29
CA PRO A 98 -5.29 -7.32 -3.38
C PRO A 98 -6.02 -7.45 -4.71
N THR A 99 -5.39 -6.98 -5.77
CA THR A 99 -5.87 -7.07 -7.16
C THR A 99 -4.75 -7.57 -8.08
N HIS A 100 -5.11 -8.14 -9.21
CA HIS A 100 -4.14 -8.62 -10.20
C HIS A 100 -4.49 -8.14 -11.60
N ILE A 101 -3.47 -7.77 -12.37
CA ILE A 101 -3.59 -7.44 -13.78
C ILE A 101 -3.42 -8.72 -14.59
N GLU A 102 -4.38 -9.02 -15.47
CA GLU A 102 -4.25 -10.11 -16.45
C GLU A 102 -4.37 -9.58 -17.87
N HIS A 103 -3.63 -10.20 -18.79
CA HIS A 103 -3.81 -9.95 -20.22
C HIS A 103 -5.06 -10.68 -20.73
N GLN A 104 -5.94 -9.95 -21.40
CA GLN A 104 -7.13 -10.49 -22.06
C GLN A 104 -7.15 -10.07 -23.54
N GLY A 105 -6.67 -10.96 -24.41
CA GLY A 105 -6.52 -10.66 -25.84
C GLY A 105 -5.46 -9.56 -26.07
N GLN A 106 -5.88 -8.43 -26.64
CA GLN A 106 -5.03 -7.24 -26.84
C GLN A 106 -5.18 -6.20 -25.71
N GLY A 107 -5.93 -6.51 -24.65
CA GLY A 107 -6.19 -5.60 -23.54
C GLY A 107 -5.71 -6.17 -22.21
N LEU A 108 -5.89 -5.35 -21.18
CA LEU A 108 -5.65 -5.71 -19.78
C LEU A 108 -6.96 -5.68 -19.01
N VAL A 109 -7.11 -6.58 -18.05
CA VAL A 109 -8.18 -6.57 -17.06
C VAL A 109 -7.59 -6.53 -15.66
N VAL A 110 -8.25 -5.81 -14.76
CA VAL A 110 -7.93 -5.80 -13.33
C VAL A 110 -8.93 -6.69 -12.64
N LEU A 111 -8.43 -7.78 -12.04
CA LEU A 111 -9.25 -8.77 -11.37
C LEU A 111 -9.17 -8.59 -9.85
N PRO A 112 -10.30 -8.76 -9.15
CA PRO A 112 -10.26 -8.98 -7.71
C PRO A 112 -9.51 -10.30 -7.43
N THR A 113 -8.81 -10.38 -6.31
CA THR A 113 -8.18 -11.63 -5.87
C THR A 113 -8.69 -12.00 -4.48
N GLY A 114 -8.70 -13.29 -4.17
CA GLY A 114 -9.19 -13.83 -2.91
C GLY A 114 -8.32 -14.95 -2.35
N PRO A 115 -8.71 -15.50 -1.18
CA PRO A 115 -8.06 -16.64 -0.55
C PRO A 115 -7.95 -17.82 -1.53
N GLY A 116 -6.72 -18.28 -1.75
CA GLY A 116 -6.40 -19.34 -2.71
C GLY A 116 -5.71 -18.83 -3.97
N ASP A 117 -5.81 -17.54 -4.30
CA ASP A 117 -5.10 -16.94 -5.42
C ASP A 117 -3.64 -16.67 -5.05
N SER A 118 -2.71 -17.06 -5.95
CA SER A 118 -1.29 -16.80 -5.74
C SER A 118 -0.96 -15.30 -5.65
N ALA A 119 -1.70 -14.46 -6.37
CA ALA A 119 -1.56 -13.00 -6.32
C ALA A 119 -1.99 -12.44 -4.96
N CYS A 120 -3.13 -12.90 -4.42
CA CYS A 120 -3.58 -12.51 -3.08
C CYS A 120 -2.54 -12.87 -2.02
N GLN A 121 -1.98 -14.09 -2.07
CA GLN A 121 -0.93 -14.51 -1.13
C GLN A 121 0.34 -13.64 -1.27
N ARG A 122 0.82 -13.37 -2.48
CA ARG A 122 2.02 -12.54 -2.70
C ARG A 122 1.82 -11.12 -2.17
N VAL A 123 0.67 -10.51 -2.44
CA VAL A 123 0.35 -9.16 -1.94
C VAL A 123 0.26 -9.18 -0.42
N ALA A 124 -0.47 -10.12 0.17
CA ALA A 124 -0.61 -10.27 1.62
C ALA A 124 0.76 -10.42 2.30
N ASP A 125 1.64 -11.25 1.75
CA ASP A 125 2.99 -11.44 2.24
C ASP A 125 3.80 -10.15 2.19
N VAL A 126 3.71 -9.37 1.10
CA VAL A 126 4.42 -8.10 0.92
C VAL A 126 3.92 -7.04 1.90
N VAL A 127 2.61 -6.77 1.94
CA VAL A 127 2.06 -5.68 2.76
C VAL A 127 2.32 -5.90 4.25
N ALA A 128 2.45 -7.15 4.70
CA ALA A 128 2.68 -7.50 6.10
C ALA A 128 4.15 -7.47 6.56
N ARG A 129 5.15 -7.40 5.66
CA ARG A 129 6.58 -7.62 6.01
C ARG A 129 7.14 -6.67 7.05
N ARG A 130 6.56 -5.48 7.20
CA ARG A 130 6.99 -4.45 8.14
C ARG A 130 6.03 -4.30 9.33
N GLY A 131 5.41 -5.40 9.75
CA GLY A 131 4.62 -5.46 10.98
C GLY A 131 3.19 -4.95 10.86
N ALA A 132 2.72 -4.62 9.65
CA ALA A 132 1.38 -4.08 9.44
C ALA A 132 0.26 -4.98 10.00
N ALA A 133 0.38 -6.30 9.85
CA ALA A 133 -0.62 -7.23 10.38
C ALA A 133 -0.71 -7.16 11.92
N ALA A 134 0.44 -7.06 12.61
CA ALA A 134 0.47 -6.88 14.07
C ALA A 134 -0.07 -5.51 14.49
N ALA A 135 0.05 -4.52 13.62
CA ALA A 135 -0.49 -3.17 13.79
C ALA A 135 -1.99 -3.04 13.43
N GLY A 136 -2.63 -4.13 13.00
CA GLY A 136 -4.08 -4.17 12.73
C GLY A 136 -4.49 -4.07 11.26
N LEU A 137 -3.56 -4.18 10.31
CA LEU A 137 -3.90 -4.34 8.89
C LEU A 137 -4.65 -5.66 8.67
N THR A 138 -5.78 -5.59 7.96
CA THR A 138 -6.50 -6.78 7.47
C THR A 138 -6.41 -6.91 5.94
N ILE A 139 -6.26 -8.14 5.46
CA ILE A 139 -6.44 -8.45 4.03
C ILE A 139 -7.91 -8.71 3.79
N THR A 140 -8.52 -7.98 2.87
CA THR A 140 -9.97 -8.03 2.61
C THR A 140 -10.23 -8.22 1.13
N GLU A 141 -11.30 -8.95 0.82
CA GLU A 141 -11.79 -9.09 -0.54
C GLU A 141 -12.60 -7.83 -0.95
N PRO A 142 -12.59 -7.47 -2.25
CA PRO A 142 -13.33 -6.32 -2.78
C PRO A 142 -14.85 -6.50 -2.80
#